data_AF-A0A7V6ZNK5-F1
#
_entry.id   AF-A0A7V6ZNK5-F1
#
_cell.length_a   1.000
_cell.length_b   1.000
_cell.length_c   1.000
_cell.angle_alpha   90.00
_cell.angle_beta   90.00
_cell.angle_gamma   90.00
#
_symmetry.space_group_name_H-M   'P 1'
#
loop_
_entity.id
_entity.type
_entity.pdbx_description
1 polymer ?
#
loop_
_entity_poly.entity_id
_entity_poly.type
_entity_poly.pdbx_seq_one_letter_code
_entity_poly.pdbx_strand_id
1 'polypeptide(L)'
;MSGIYHVLAVAGGLTLFLFGLNLMRSALIKLNNEKLKGILSKATGSNFRALITGILATVLVQSSSGVTAISVALICADLLTLSQGLMIMIGANIGTTATAFIFTLQIEKFSLVFVILGYILLLSRKERISTIGTMIVGFGILFLGIDIMNAGLSFISESRYFLNMMLLLSENALNSFLGGALISALLQSSSVTIGLSQNLYAIGAIGLKPAVGIMLGANVGTAVASLVVAVSSTKEAKAALYVNVLFNLVGGVI
;
A
#
# COMPACT_ATOMS: atom_id res chain seq x y z
N MET A 1 4.63 -12.56 23.51
CA MET A 1 3.71 -11.41 23.65
C MET A 1 2.28 -11.91 23.45
N SER A 2 1.29 -11.42 24.19
CA SER A 2 -0.08 -11.95 24.15
C SER A 2 -0.76 -11.67 22.81
N GLY A 3 -1.60 -12.59 22.31
CA GLY A 3 -2.34 -12.41 21.06
C GLY A 3 -3.19 -11.13 20.99
N ILE A 4 -3.61 -10.61 22.15
CA ILE A 4 -4.32 -9.33 22.30
C ILE A 4 -3.47 -8.15 21.79
N TYR A 5 -2.15 -8.14 22.08
CA TYR A 5 -1.27 -7.06 21.64
C TYR A 5 -1.21 -6.97 20.11
N HIS A 6 -1.16 -8.10 19.42
CA HIS A 6 -1.13 -8.15 17.95
C HIS A 6 -2.42 -7.59 17.33
N VAL A 7 -3.58 -7.96 17.88
CA VAL A 7 -4.87 -7.43 17.41
C VAL A 7 -4.97 -5.92 17.64
N LEU A 8 -4.54 -5.44 18.81
CA LEU A 8 -4.50 -4.01 19.11
C LEU A 8 -3.51 -3.25 18.23
N ALA A 9 -2.35 -3.84 17.92
CA ALA A 9 -1.38 -3.25 17.01
C ALA A 9 -1.98 -3.08 15.60
N VAL A 10 -2.67 -4.09 15.07
CA VAL A 10 -3.33 -3.98 13.75
C VAL A 10 -4.42 -2.92 13.76
N ALA A 11 -5.33 -2.94 14.74
CA ALA A 11 -6.42 -1.97 14.83
C ALA A 11 -5.91 -0.52 15.06
N GLY A 12 -4.91 -0.37 15.93
CA GLY A 12 -4.28 0.92 16.22
C GLY A 12 -3.48 1.45 15.02
N GLY A 13 -2.70 0.60 14.37
CA GLY A 13 -1.96 0.95 13.16
C GLY A 13 -2.89 1.36 12.01
N LEU A 14 -4.01 0.66 11.83
CA LEU A 14 -5.04 1.06 10.86
C LEU A 14 -5.64 2.43 11.18
N THR A 15 -5.92 2.69 12.44
CA THR A 15 -6.46 3.98 12.91
C THR A 15 -5.47 5.11 12.62
N LEU A 16 -4.18 4.91 12.94
CA LEU A 16 -3.12 5.86 12.64
C LEU A 16 -2.99 6.09 11.13
N PHE A 17 -3.01 5.03 10.34
CA PHE A 17 -2.95 5.11 8.88
C PHE A 17 -4.06 5.98 8.30
N LEU A 18 -5.32 5.73 8.70
CA LEU A 18 -6.48 6.53 8.28
C LEU A 18 -6.40 7.99 8.77
N PHE A 19 -5.91 8.20 10.00
CA PHE A 19 -5.72 9.54 10.55
C PHE A 19 -4.66 10.33 9.77
N GLY A 20 -3.51 9.72 9.49
CA GLY A 20 -2.44 10.30 8.68
C GLY A 20 -2.92 10.67 7.27
N LEU A 21 -3.72 9.79 6.66
CA LEU A 21 -4.36 10.07 5.37
C LEU A 21 -5.28 11.29 5.42
N ASN A 22 -6.11 11.42 6.46
CA ASN A 22 -7.01 12.57 6.64
C ASN A 22 -6.25 13.89 6.84
N LEU A 23 -5.15 13.86 7.61
CA LEU A 23 -4.25 15.02 7.76
C LEU A 23 -3.63 15.43 6.43
N MET A 24 -3.10 14.45 5.69
CA MET A 24 -2.47 14.70 4.40
C MET A 24 -3.46 15.28 3.39
N ARG A 25 -4.67 14.70 3.31
CA ARG A 25 -5.77 15.22 2.47
C ARG A 25 -6.09 16.67 2.82
N SER A 26 -6.30 16.98 4.10
CA SER A 26 -6.66 18.33 4.54
C SER A 26 -5.55 19.35 4.21
N ALA A 27 -4.29 18.96 4.40
CA ALA A 27 -3.14 19.79 4.08
C ALA A 27 -2.98 20.02 2.57
N LEU A 28 -3.17 18.98 1.74
CA LEU A 28 -3.10 19.08 0.28
C LEU A 28 -4.16 20.03 -0.28
N ILE A 29 -5.41 19.91 0.20
CA ILE A 29 -6.51 20.81 -0.19
C ILE A 29 -6.16 22.26 0.18
N LYS A 30 -5.65 22.47 1.39
CA LYS A 30 -5.31 23.80 1.90
C LYS A 30 -4.11 24.45 1.19
N LEU A 31 -3.18 23.64 0.66
CA LEU A 31 -1.98 24.16 0.00
C LEU A 31 -2.22 24.71 -1.41
N ASN A 32 -3.35 24.40 -2.06
CA ASN A 32 -3.77 24.86 -3.40
C ASN A 32 -2.60 25.28 -4.33
N ASN A 33 -1.64 24.38 -4.54
CA ASN A 33 -0.32 24.76 -5.05
C ASN A 33 -0.21 24.45 -6.55
N GLU A 34 -0.34 25.49 -7.39
CA GLU A 34 -0.06 25.47 -8.85
C GLU A 34 1.26 24.75 -9.19
N LYS A 35 2.30 24.89 -8.35
CA LYS A 35 3.59 24.20 -8.55
C LYS A 35 3.50 22.68 -8.35
N LEU A 36 2.74 22.22 -7.36
CA LEU A 36 2.55 20.79 -7.12
C LEU A 36 1.71 20.18 -8.25
N LYS A 37 0.66 20.88 -8.69
CA LYS A 37 -0.08 20.52 -9.91
C LYS A 37 0.83 20.44 -11.13
N GLY A 38 1.77 21.38 -11.29
CA GLY A 38 2.74 21.36 -12.39
C GLY A 38 3.70 20.16 -12.36
N ILE A 39 4.24 19.79 -11.19
CA ILE A 39 5.10 18.61 -11.04
C ILE A 39 4.31 17.33 -11.32
N LEU A 40 3.14 17.19 -10.71
CA LEU A 40 2.26 16.04 -10.91
C LEU A 40 1.81 15.93 -12.37
N SER A 41 1.46 17.05 -13.01
CA SER A 41 1.10 17.09 -14.44
C SER A 41 2.24 16.64 -15.34
N LYS A 42 3.50 16.98 -15.02
CA LYS A 42 4.65 16.46 -15.79
C LYS A 42 4.83 14.96 -15.61
N ALA A 43 4.72 14.46 -14.37
CA ALA A 43 4.89 13.05 -14.03
C ALA A 43 3.71 12.17 -14.48
N THR A 44 2.49 12.71 -14.52
CA THR A 44 1.24 11.96 -14.74
C THR A 44 0.43 12.49 -15.92
N GLY A 45 1.00 13.35 -16.75
CA GLY A 45 0.31 14.06 -17.83
C GLY A 45 -0.21 13.18 -18.97
N SER A 46 0.13 11.90 -18.98
CA SER A 46 -0.51 10.88 -19.80
C SER A 46 -0.73 9.61 -18.99
N ASN A 47 -1.70 8.78 -19.38
CA ASN A 47 -1.97 7.50 -18.73
C ASN A 47 -0.72 6.61 -18.65
N PHE A 48 0.10 6.60 -19.71
CA PHE A 48 1.35 5.85 -19.70
C PHE A 48 2.37 6.40 -18.70
N ARG A 49 2.55 7.72 -18.62
CA ARG A 49 3.46 8.33 -17.63
C ARG A 49 2.98 8.11 -16.19
N ALA A 50 1.66 8.18 -15.97
CA ALA A 50 1.05 7.85 -14.68
C ALA A 50 1.31 6.39 -14.28
N LEU A 51 1.19 5.45 -15.21
CA LEU A 51 1.53 4.04 -14.99
C LEU A 51 3.00 3.85 -14.62
N ILE A 52 3.93 4.43 -15.38
CA ILE A 52 5.37 4.35 -15.06
C ILE A 52 5.67 4.99 -13.71
N THR A 53 5.02 6.11 -13.39
CA THR A 53 5.13 6.75 -12.07
C THR A 53 4.69 5.81 -10.96
N GLY A 54 3.60 5.07 -11.13
CA GLY A 54 3.16 4.05 -10.17
C GLY A 54 4.15 2.91 -9.97
N ILE A 55 4.73 2.39 -11.06
CA ILE A 55 5.77 1.35 -11.01
C ILE A 55 6.97 1.85 -10.21
N LEU A 56 7.54 2.99 -10.61
CA LEU A 56 8.74 3.54 -9.97
C LEU A 56 8.47 3.92 -8.52
N ALA A 57 7.33 4.55 -8.23
CA ALA A 57 6.96 4.88 -6.86
C ALA A 57 6.86 3.63 -6.00
N THR A 58 6.26 2.55 -6.49
CA THR A 58 6.14 1.31 -5.72
C THR A 58 7.47 0.59 -5.57
N VAL A 59 8.35 0.61 -6.59
CA VAL A 59 9.70 0.06 -6.45
C VAL A 59 10.50 0.81 -5.38
N LEU A 60 10.39 2.14 -5.34
CA LEU A 60 11.10 2.96 -4.37
C LEU A 60 10.52 2.86 -2.95
N VAL A 61 9.18 2.82 -2.84
CA VAL A 61 8.45 2.82 -1.56
C VAL A 61 8.23 1.39 -1.03
N GLN A 62 8.32 0.38 -1.89
CA GLN A 62 8.02 -1.04 -1.63
C GLN A 62 6.59 -1.37 -1.17
N SER A 63 5.69 -0.39 -1.19
CA SER A 63 4.31 -0.55 -0.75
C SER A 63 3.34 0.00 -1.79
N SER A 64 2.72 -0.89 -2.56
CA SER A 64 1.65 -0.52 -3.51
C SER A 64 0.40 -0.02 -2.77
N SER A 65 0.13 -0.51 -1.56
CA SER A 65 -0.92 0.03 -0.67
C SER A 65 -0.61 1.47 -0.27
N GLY A 66 0.65 1.80 0.06
CA GLY A 66 1.09 3.16 0.34
C GLY A 66 0.95 4.08 -0.88
N VAL A 67 1.39 3.63 -2.05
CA VAL A 67 1.24 4.37 -3.32
C VAL A 67 -0.23 4.57 -3.69
N THR A 68 -1.08 3.56 -3.45
CA THR A 68 -2.54 3.64 -3.63
C THR A 68 -3.15 4.68 -2.69
N ALA A 69 -2.77 4.69 -1.42
CA ALA A 69 -3.25 5.66 -0.43
C ALA A 69 -2.86 7.10 -0.82
N ILE A 70 -1.62 7.31 -1.26
CA ILE A 70 -1.17 8.60 -1.78
C ILE A 70 -1.99 9.00 -3.01
N SER A 71 -2.21 8.07 -3.94
CA SER A 71 -3.01 8.33 -5.14
C SER A 71 -4.44 8.74 -4.78
N VAL A 72 -5.08 8.07 -3.81
CA VAL A 72 -6.39 8.45 -3.29
C VAL A 72 -6.37 9.85 -2.68
N ALA A 73 -5.37 10.18 -1.87
CA ALA A 73 -5.27 11.51 -1.27
C ALA A 73 -5.12 12.61 -2.32
N LEU A 74 -4.37 12.34 -3.40
CA LEU A 74 -4.18 13.27 -4.51
C LEU A 74 -5.44 13.42 -5.37
N ILE A 75 -6.21 12.35 -5.60
CA ILE A 75 -7.54 12.43 -6.24
C ILE A 75 -8.48 13.25 -5.35
N CYS A 76 -8.52 12.99 -4.04
CA CYS A 76 -9.38 13.71 -3.09
C CYS A 76 -9.05 15.21 -2.98
N ALA A 77 -7.86 15.62 -3.42
CA ALA A 77 -7.39 17.00 -3.41
C ALA A 77 -7.47 17.67 -4.81
N ASP A 78 -8.12 17.03 -5.80
CA ASP A 78 -8.21 17.49 -7.19
C ASP A 78 -6.84 17.78 -7.84
N LEU A 79 -5.82 17.03 -7.40
CA LEU A 79 -4.46 17.08 -7.96
C LEU A 79 -4.24 16.02 -9.02
N LEU A 80 -5.01 14.93 -8.99
CA LEU A 80 -5.04 13.90 -10.00
C LEU A 80 -6.48 13.65 -10.44
N THR A 81 -6.66 13.41 -11.74
CA THR A 81 -7.91 12.87 -12.26
C THR A 81 -8.07 11.40 -11.85
N LEU A 82 -9.31 10.91 -11.90
CA LEU A 82 -9.62 9.48 -11.76
C LEU A 82 -8.72 8.61 -12.65
N SER A 83 -8.58 8.97 -13.93
CA SER A 83 -7.77 8.21 -14.90
C SER A 83 -6.30 8.16 -14.49
N GLN A 84 -5.73 9.30 -14.09
CA GLN A 84 -4.32 9.35 -13.68
C GLN A 84 -4.07 8.55 -12.40
N GLY A 85 -4.91 8.73 -11.39
CA GLY A 85 -4.78 7.99 -10.14
C GLY A 85 -4.97 6.49 -10.34
N LEU A 86 -5.91 6.06 -11.17
CA LEU A 86 -6.09 4.66 -11.54
C LEU A 86 -4.85 4.09 -12.24
N MET A 87 -4.25 4.81 -13.19
CA MET A 87 -3.05 4.36 -13.89
C MET A 87 -1.86 4.24 -12.94
N ILE A 88 -1.73 5.14 -11.96
CA ILE A 88 -0.73 5.01 -10.89
C ILE A 88 -0.99 3.76 -10.06
N MET A 89 -2.24 3.48 -9.67
CA MET A 89 -2.59 2.27 -8.90
C MET A 89 -2.28 0.98 -9.69
N ILE A 90 -2.62 0.93 -10.98
CA ILE A 90 -2.28 -0.20 -11.86
C ILE A 90 -0.77 -0.37 -11.95
N GLY A 91 -0.04 0.72 -12.19
CA GLY A 91 1.42 0.72 -12.21
C GLY A 91 2.01 0.26 -10.88
N ALA A 92 1.39 0.63 -9.76
CA ALA A 92 1.83 0.23 -8.44
C ALA A 92 1.74 -1.30 -8.25
N ASN A 93 0.66 -1.93 -8.70
CA ASN A 93 0.53 -3.39 -8.65
C ASN A 93 1.60 -4.09 -9.49
N ILE A 94 1.93 -3.55 -10.68
CA ILE A 94 3.04 -4.06 -11.51
C ILE A 94 4.38 -3.88 -10.78
N GLY A 95 4.57 -2.72 -10.14
CA GLY A 95 5.76 -2.43 -9.35
C GLY A 95 5.99 -3.42 -8.21
N THR A 96 4.92 -3.92 -7.57
CA THR A 96 5.02 -4.96 -6.53
C THR A 96 5.69 -6.25 -7.04
N THR A 97 5.45 -6.63 -8.29
CA THR A 97 6.15 -7.78 -8.90
C THR A 97 7.63 -7.50 -9.07
N ALA A 98 8.01 -6.28 -9.46
CA ALA A 98 9.40 -5.89 -9.59
C ALA A 98 10.12 -5.81 -8.23
N THR A 99 9.44 -5.37 -7.15
CA THR A 99 10.04 -5.30 -5.82
C THR A 99 10.49 -6.65 -5.28
N ALA A 100 9.85 -7.74 -5.69
CA ALA A 100 10.24 -9.08 -5.25
C ALA A 100 11.64 -9.51 -5.75
N PHE A 101 12.20 -8.79 -6.74
CA PHE A 101 13.52 -9.05 -7.29
C PHE A 101 14.57 -7.99 -6.89
N ILE A 102 14.19 -6.95 -6.14
CA ILE A 102 15.04 -5.77 -5.89
C ILE A 102 15.22 -5.55 -4.38
N PHE A 103 16.48 -5.49 -3.92
CA PHE A 103 16.82 -5.01 -2.59
C PHE A 103 16.69 -3.48 -2.53
N THR A 104 15.76 -2.92 -1.74
CA THR A 104 15.51 -1.47 -1.74
C THR A 104 15.09 -0.89 -0.37
N LEU A 105 15.02 0.45 -0.31
CA LEU A 105 14.87 1.31 0.88
C LEU A 105 13.58 1.06 1.68
N GLN A 106 13.71 0.83 2.98
CA GLN A 106 12.60 0.67 3.94
C GLN A 106 12.10 2.05 4.40
N ILE A 107 11.33 2.74 3.54
CA ILE A 107 10.86 4.11 3.79
C ILE A 107 10.02 4.21 5.07
N GLU A 108 9.28 3.16 5.41
CA GLU A 108 8.52 3.02 6.65
C GLU A 108 9.39 3.21 7.91
N LYS A 109 10.68 2.85 7.87
CA LYS A 109 11.62 3.10 8.98
C LYS A 109 11.91 4.59 9.22
N PHE A 110 11.70 5.42 8.19
CA PHE A 110 11.83 6.86 8.29
C PHE A 110 10.52 7.55 8.67
N SER A 111 9.44 6.79 8.93
CA SER A 111 8.15 7.33 9.37
C SER A 111 8.29 8.32 10.53
N LEU A 112 9.04 7.97 11.57
CA LEU A 112 9.31 8.84 12.73
C LEU A 112 10.08 10.11 12.36
N VAL A 113 11.01 10.04 11.40
CA VAL A 113 11.74 11.22 10.91
C VAL A 113 10.76 12.19 10.24
N PHE A 114 9.84 11.69 9.43
CA PHE A 114 8.79 12.51 8.84
C PHE A 114 7.86 13.09 9.90
N VAL A 115 7.46 12.32 10.91
CA VAL A 115 6.64 12.85 12.02
C VAL A 115 7.35 14.00 12.74
N ILE A 116 8.63 13.82 13.10
CA ILE A 116 9.42 14.83 13.81
C ILE A 116 9.60 16.09 12.95
N LEU A 117 10.10 15.93 11.72
CA LEU A 117 10.33 17.07 10.81
C LEU A 117 9.03 17.78 10.47
N GLY A 118 7.97 17.03 10.19
CA GLY A 118 6.64 17.57 9.93
C GLY A 118 6.12 18.38 11.12
N TYR A 119 6.28 17.87 12.34
CA TYR A 119 5.83 18.55 13.55
C TYR A 119 6.61 19.86 13.78
N ILE A 120 7.93 19.84 13.57
CA ILE A 120 8.75 21.07 13.65
C ILE A 120 8.24 22.13 12.65
N LEU A 121 7.94 21.74 11.41
CA LEU A 121 7.41 22.65 10.39
C LEU A 121 5.99 23.13 10.72
N LEU A 122 5.17 22.26 11.33
CA LEU A 122 3.81 22.57 11.76
C LEU A 122 3.76 23.74 12.76
N LEU A 123 4.78 23.87 13.62
CA LEU A 123 4.92 24.96 14.59
C LEU A 123 5.29 26.32 13.96
N SER A 124 5.53 26.37 12.65
CA SER A 124 5.86 27.61 11.97
C SER A 124 4.68 28.59 11.98
N ARG A 125 4.96 29.87 12.26
CA ARG A 125 3.96 30.95 12.16
C ARG A 125 3.48 31.21 10.73
N LYS A 126 4.24 30.79 9.73
CA LYS A 126 3.86 30.94 8.32
C LYS A 126 2.88 29.83 7.98
N GLU A 127 1.64 30.19 7.69
CA GLU A 127 0.54 29.25 7.38
C GLU A 127 0.93 28.21 6.31
N ARG A 128 1.64 28.64 5.26
CA ARG A 128 2.13 27.74 4.22
C ARG A 128 3.09 26.68 4.74
N ILE A 129 4.06 27.06 5.58
CA ILE A 129 5.03 26.13 6.15
C ILE A 129 4.34 25.20 7.15
N SER A 130 3.46 25.74 7.98
CA SER A 130 2.65 24.95 8.92
C SER A 130 1.83 23.89 8.19
N THR A 131 1.19 24.26 7.07
CA THR A 131 0.40 23.32 6.26
C THR A 131 1.26 22.26 5.57
N ILE A 132 2.46 22.61 5.08
CA ILE A 132 3.44 21.61 4.60
C ILE A 132 3.84 20.67 5.75
N GLY A 133 4.06 21.21 6.95
CA GLY A 133 4.28 20.42 8.17
C GLY A 133 3.15 19.44 8.44
N THR A 134 1.88 19.88 8.37
CA THR A 134 0.71 18.98 8.50
C THR A 134 0.72 17.86 7.47
N MET A 135 1.08 18.16 6.21
CA MET A 135 1.21 17.15 5.17
C MET A 135 2.28 16.12 5.52
N ILE A 136 3.46 16.57 5.96
CA ILE A 136 4.60 15.69 6.29
C ILE A 136 4.30 14.87 7.56
N VAL A 137 3.63 15.44 8.58
CA VAL A 137 3.14 14.69 9.74
C VAL A 137 2.15 13.62 9.29
N GLY A 138 1.16 14.00 8.47
CA GLY A 138 0.17 13.06 7.93
C GLY A 138 0.83 11.91 7.19
N PHE A 139 1.82 12.22 6.35
CA PHE A 139 2.64 11.23 5.65
C PHE A 139 3.41 10.31 6.62
N GLY A 140 4.10 10.88 7.62
CA GLY A 140 4.83 10.10 8.62
C GLY A 140 3.93 9.18 9.44
N ILE A 141 2.79 9.68 9.91
CA ILE A 141 1.80 8.89 10.67
C ILE A 141 1.19 7.80 9.78
N LEU A 142 0.93 8.09 8.51
CA LEU A 142 0.43 7.10 7.54
C LEU A 142 1.40 5.91 7.45
N PHE A 143 2.69 6.16 7.22
CA PHE A 143 3.70 5.09 7.15
C PHE A 143 3.95 4.40 8.50
N LEU A 144 3.88 5.13 9.60
CA LEU A 144 3.98 4.54 10.94
C LEU A 144 2.82 3.57 11.20
N GLY A 145 1.61 3.91 10.77
CA GLY A 145 0.45 3.03 10.86
C GLY A 145 0.66 1.72 10.10
N ILE A 146 1.23 1.79 8.90
CA ILE A 146 1.61 0.61 8.10
C ILE A 146 2.65 -0.25 8.84
N ASP A 147 3.69 0.37 9.40
CA ASP A 147 4.75 -0.36 10.13
C ASP A 147 4.21 -1.08 11.37
N ILE A 148 3.37 -0.41 12.17
CA ILE A 148 2.73 -1.01 13.35
C ILE A 148 1.80 -2.16 12.96
N MET A 149 1.02 -2.00 11.87
CA MET A 149 0.20 -3.09 11.33
C MET A 149 1.07 -4.29 10.95
N ASN A 150 2.14 -4.07 10.18
CA ASN A 150 3.07 -5.11 9.75
C ASN A 150 3.71 -5.83 10.94
N ALA A 151 4.13 -5.11 11.97
CA ALA A 151 4.68 -5.69 13.21
C ALA A 151 3.65 -6.50 14.00
N GLY A 152 2.37 -6.07 14.00
CA GLY A 152 1.27 -6.84 14.56
C GLY A 152 1.06 -8.18 13.84
N LEU A 153 1.35 -8.21 12.54
CA LEU A 153 1.06 -9.33 11.63
C LEU A 153 2.26 -10.26 11.38
N SER A 154 3.50 -9.82 11.63
CA SER A 154 4.71 -10.60 11.39
C SER A 154 4.80 -11.89 12.22
N PHE A 155 4.24 -11.90 13.43
CA PHE A 155 4.13 -13.11 14.26
C PHE A 155 3.33 -14.23 13.57
N ILE A 156 2.36 -13.86 12.73
CA ILE A 156 1.55 -14.83 11.99
C ILE A 156 2.42 -15.51 10.92
N SER A 157 3.18 -14.74 10.14
CA SER A 157 4.02 -15.26 9.05
C SER A 157 5.16 -16.17 9.50
N GLU A 158 5.68 -15.99 10.72
CA GLU A 158 6.78 -16.81 11.26
C GLU A 158 6.30 -18.08 11.98
N SER A 159 4.98 -18.24 12.17
CA SER A 159 4.44 -19.38 12.91
C SER A 159 4.46 -20.67 12.08
N ARG A 160 4.78 -21.79 12.75
CA ARG A 160 4.77 -23.13 12.12
C ARG A 160 3.38 -23.52 11.59
N TYR A 161 2.32 -23.04 12.26
CA TYR A 161 0.94 -23.20 11.82
C TYR A 161 0.68 -22.50 10.48
N PHE A 162 1.20 -21.29 10.30
CA PHE A 162 1.02 -20.52 9.09
C PHE A 162 1.76 -21.12 7.89
N LEU A 163 2.99 -21.61 8.11
CA LEU A 163 3.73 -22.34 7.07
C LEU A 163 3.00 -23.61 6.64
N ASN A 164 2.48 -24.40 7.59
CA ASN A 164 1.69 -25.59 7.28
C ASN A 164 0.39 -25.27 6.53
N MET A 165 -0.28 -24.17 6.89
CA MET A 165 -1.46 -23.68 6.17
C MET A 165 -1.12 -23.28 4.73
N MET A 166 0.00 -22.60 4.49
CA MET A 166 0.47 -22.26 3.14
C MET A 166 0.74 -23.52 2.29
N LEU A 167 1.31 -24.57 2.90
CA LEU A 167 1.52 -25.85 2.22
C LEU A 167 0.20 -26.53 1.86
N LEU A 168 -0.79 -26.55 2.76
CA LEU A 168 -2.13 -27.09 2.46
C LEU A 168 -2.84 -26.31 1.34
N LEU A 169 -2.69 -24.98 1.34
CA LEU A 169 -3.24 -24.13 0.28
C LEU A 169 -2.50 -24.30 -1.07
N SER A 170 -1.34 -24.95 -1.06
CA SER A 170 -0.52 -25.19 -2.26
C SER A 170 -0.95 -26.40 -3.09
N GLU A 171 -1.96 -27.17 -2.66
CA GLU A 171 -2.39 -28.38 -3.37
C GLU A 171 -2.93 -28.10 -4.78
N ASN A 172 -3.65 -26.99 -4.96
CA ASN A 172 -4.26 -26.60 -6.23
C ASN A 172 -4.15 -25.09 -6.48
N ALA A 173 -4.00 -24.69 -7.74
CA ALA A 173 -3.79 -23.28 -8.12
C ALA A 173 -4.88 -22.33 -7.61
N LEU A 174 -6.14 -22.77 -7.59
CA LEU A 174 -7.25 -21.98 -7.06
C LEU A 174 -7.15 -21.77 -5.54
N ASN A 175 -6.79 -22.82 -4.79
CA ASN A 175 -6.59 -22.73 -3.34
C ASN A 175 -5.39 -21.85 -3.00
N SER A 176 -4.35 -21.93 -3.84
CA SER A 176 -3.16 -21.08 -3.71
C SER A 176 -3.50 -19.61 -3.94
N PHE A 177 -4.34 -19.31 -4.94
CA PHE A 177 -4.84 -17.98 -5.21
C PHE A 177 -5.70 -17.42 -4.06
N LEU A 178 -6.73 -18.15 -3.64
CA LEU A 178 -7.61 -17.72 -2.55
C LEU A 178 -6.84 -17.60 -1.23
N GLY A 179 -5.93 -18.55 -0.98
CA GLY A 179 -5.03 -18.56 0.16
C GLY A 179 -4.11 -17.34 0.19
N GLY A 180 -3.45 -17.04 -0.93
CA GLY A 180 -2.61 -15.86 -1.09
C GLY A 180 -3.40 -14.56 -0.90
N ALA A 181 -4.62 -14.48 -1.43
CA ALA A 181 -5.49 -13.32 -1.26
C ALA A 181 -5.89 -13.11 0.21
N LEU A 182 -6.33 -14.16 0.89
CA LEU A 182 -6.69 -14.10 2.30
C LEU A 182 -5.49 -13.70 3.15
N ILE A 183 -4.35 -14.36 2.95
CA ILE A 183 -3.13 -14.11 3.70
C ILE A 183 -2.65 -12.70 3.48
N SER A 184 -2.59 -12.23 2.23
CA SER A 184 -2.11 -10.89 1.95
C SER A 184 -3.07 -9.81 2.42
N ALA A 185 -4.39 -10.07 2.44
CA ALA A 185 -5.36 -9.17 3.04
C ALA A 185 -5.18 -9.09 4.57
N LEU A 186 -4.89 -10.22 5.22
CA LEU A 186 -4.60 -10.29 6.65
C LEU A 186 -3.30 -9.58 6.97
N LEU A 187 -2.21 -9.91 6.26
CA LEU A 187 -0.88 -9.33 6.43
C LEU A 187 -0.79 -7.89 5.91
N GLN A 188 -1.80 -7.40 5.19
CA GLN A 188 -1.83 -6.07 4.56
C GLN A 188 -0.64 -5.80 3.62
N SER A 189 0.05 -6.85 3.20
CA SER A 189 1.30 -6.79 2.44
C SER A 189 1.40 -7.94 1.45
N SER A 190 1.33 -7.59 0.17
CA SER A 190 1.52 -8.52 -0.94
C SER A 190 2.99 -8.88 -1.09
N SER A 191 3.91 -7.93 -0.94
CA SER A 191 5.35 -8.19 -0.97
C SER A 191 5.80 -9.24 0.06
N VAL A 192 5.27 -9.21 1.29
CA VAL A 192 5.56 -10.23 2.31
C VAL A 192 5.02 -11.60 1.89
N THR A 193 3.74 -11.65 1.48
CA THR A 193 3.10 -12.90 1.04
C THR A 193 3.81 -13.53 -0.17
N ILE A 194 4.21 -12.69 -1.13
CA ILE A 194 4.96 -13.09 -2.33
C ILE A 194 6.36 -13.60 -1.94
N GLY A 195 7.07 -12.90 -1.05
CA GLY A 195 8.39 -13.32 -0.57
C GLY A 195 8.34 -14.68 0.15
N LEU A 196 7.28 -14.95 0.93
CA LEU A 196 7.07 -16.26 1.57
C LEU A 196 6.83 -17.36 0.53
N SER A 197 5.98 -17.10 -0.47
CA SER A 197 5.76 -18.02 -1.59
C SER A 197 7.07 -18.34 -2.34
N GLN A 198 7.87 -17.33 -2.62
CA GLN A 198 9.18 -17.48 -3.26
C GLN A 198 10.16 -18.31 -2.42
N ASN A 199 10.18 -18.10 -1.10
CA ASN A 199 11.01 -18.87 -0.19
C ASN A 199 10.61 -20.35 -0.18
N LEU A 200 9.31 -20.65 -0.07
CA LEU A 200 8.78 -22.01 -0.12
C LEU A 200 9.10 -22.71 -1.46
N TYR A 201 9.03 -21.98 -2.57
CA TYR A 201 9.44 -22.50 -3.88
C TYR A 201 10.96 -22.77 -3.93
N ALA A 202 11.78 -21.85 -3.42
CA ALA A 202 13.23 -21.96 -3.43
C ALA A 202 13.75 -23.17 -2.63
N ILE A 203 13.07 -23.55 -1.53
CA ILE A 203 13.40 -24.73 -0.74
C ILE A 203 12.73 -26.02 -1.26
N GLY A 204 12.01 -25.95 -2.38
CA GLY A 204 11.32 -27.09 -3.00
C GLY A 204 10.05 -27.55 -2.28
N ALA A 205 9.51 -26.76 -1.35
CA ALA A 205 8.32 -27.13 -0.58
C ALA A 205 7.02 -26.96 -1.37
N ILE A 206 6.98 -26.05 -2.36
CA ILE A 206 5.85 -25.88 -3.28
C ILE A 206 6.33 -25.81 -4.74
N GLY A 207 5.48 -26.20 -5.67
CA GLY A 207 5.75 -26.06 -7.11
C GLY A 207 5.50 -24.64 -7.65
N LEU A 208 5.90 -24.40 -8.90
CA LEU A 208 5.75 -23.09 -9.56
C LEU A 208 4.28 -22.65 -9.67
N LYS A 209 3.38 -23.57 -10.02
CA LYS A 209 1.93 -23.28 -10.18
C LYS A 209 1.31 -22.73 -8.87
N PRO A 210 1.44 -23.42 -7.72
CA PRO A 210 1.03 -22.86 -6.43
C PRO A 210 1.71 -21.55 -6.07
N ALA A 211 3.01 -21.43 -6.34
CA ALA A 211 3.76 -20.22 -6.01
C ALA A 211 3.23 -18.98 -6.75
N VAL A 212 2.95 -19.12 -8.05
CA VAL A 212 2.32 -18.10 -8.89
C VAL A 212 0.88 -17.83 -8.43
N GLY A 213 0.12 -18.87 -8.09
CA GLY A 213 -1.23 -18.72 -7.54
C GLY A 213 -1.25 -17.85 -6.30
N ILE A 214 -0.37 -18.12 -5.32
CA ILE A 214 -0.22 -17.30 -4.10
C ILE A 214 0.16 -15.86 -4.45
N MET A 215 1.07 -15.67 -5.42
CA MET A 215 1.51 -14.34 -5.85
C MET A 215 0.38 -13.50 -6.45
N LEU A 216 -0.42 -14.09 -7.35
CA LEU A 216 -1.58 -13.43 -7.95
C LEU A 216 -2.67 -13.14 -6.90
N GLY A 217 -2.92 -14.11 -6.03
CA GLY A 217 -3.83 -13.96 -4.89
C GLY A 217 -3.42 -12.80 -4.01
N ALA A 218 -2.12 -12.70 -3.67
CA ALA A 218 -1.61 -11.67 -2.78
C ALA A 218 -1.95 -10.25 -3.26
N ASN A 219 -1.78 -9.99 -4.56
CA ASN A 219 -2.12 -8.69 -5.15
C ASN A 219 -3.61 -8.35 -4.99
N VAL A 220 -4.50 -9.33 -5.18
CA VAL A 220 -5.94 -9.18 -4.91
C VAL A 220 -6.20 -8.89 -3.44
N GLY A 221 -5.54 -9.64 -2.54
CA GLY A 221 -5.66 -9.46 -1.10
C GLY A 221 -5.38 -8.03 -0.65
N THR A 222 -4.23 -7.47 -1.05
CA THR A 222 -3.91 -6.06 -0.75
C THR A 222 -4.84 -5.07 -1.43
N ALA A 223 -5.27 -5.34 -2.67
CA ALA A 223 -6.18 -4.44 -3.37
C ALA A 223 -7.52 -4.35 -2.63
N VAL A 224 -8.09 -5.49 -2.22
CA VAL A 224 -9.34 -5.54 -1.43
C VAL A 224 -9.13 -4.87 -0.07
N ALA A 225 -8.03 -5.14 0.62
CA ALA A 225 -7.69 -4.52 1.88
C ALA A 225 -7.60 -2.98 1.78
N SER A 226 -7.09 -2.45 0.66
CA SER A 226 -7.00 -1.01 0.42
C SER A 226 -8.37 -0.33 0.34
N LEU A 227 -9.48 -1.07 0.18
CA LEU A 227 -10.84 -0.51 0.23
C LEU A 227 -11.18 0.11 1.60
N VAL A 228 -10.43 -0.18 2.65
CA VAL A 228 -10.58 0.55 3.94
C VAL A 228 -10.37 2.05 3.73
N VAL A 229 -9.50 2.45 2.80
CA VAL A 229 -9.29 3.85 2.40
C VAL A 229 -10.54 4.45 1.73
N ALA A 230 -11.40 3.63 1.12
CA ALA A 230 -12.60 4.11 0.46
C ALA A 230 -13.54 4.84 1.44
N VAL A 231 -13.58 4.42 2.70
CA VAL A 231 -14.50 4.94 3.74
C VAL A 231 -14.41 6.47 3.88
N SER A 232 -13.19 7.03 3.88
CA SER A 232 -12.95 8.47 4.07
C SER A 232 -12.70 9.24 2.76
N SER A 233 -13.02 8.66 1.59
CA SER A 233 -12.65 9.21 0.28
C SER A 233 -13.82 9.74 -0.55
N THR A 234 -13.52 10.55 -1.59
CA THR A 234 -14.50 11.11 -2.54
C THR A 234 -15.08 10.05 -3.48
N LYS A 235 -16.15 10.37 -4.23
CA LYS A 235 -16.79 9.43 -5.17
C LYS A 235 -15.82 8.96 -6.25
N GLU A 236 -15.00 9.88 -6.75
CA GLU A 236 -13.98 9.64 -7.76
C GLU A 236 -12.88 8.72 -7.22
N ALA A 237 -12.40 8.98 -5.99
CA ALA A 237 -11.42 8.12 -5.35
C ALA A 237 -11.96 6.70 -5.07
N LYS A 238 -13.23 6.58 -4.66
CA LYS A 238 -13.90 5.27 -4.51
C LYS A 238 -13.96 4.52 -5.83
N ALA A 239 -14.33 5.19 -6.92
CA ALA A 239 -14.36 4.58 -8.25
C ALA A 239 -12.97 4.07 -8.67
N ALA A 240 -11.91 4.85 -8.43
CA ALA A 240 -10.53 4.43 -8.70
C ALA A 240 -10.17 3.14 -7.94
N LEU A 241 -10.52 3.09 -6.65
CA LEU A 241 -10.26 1.92 -5.80
C LEU A 241 -11.03 0.68 -6.27
N TYR A 242 -12.32 0.82 -6.63
CA TYR A 242 -13.09 -0.31 -7.14
C TYR A 242 -12.54 -0.85 -8.46
N VAL A 243 -12.12 0.03 -9.36
CA VAL A 243 -11.50 -0.39 -10.62
C VAL A 243 -10.13 -1.03 -10.37
N ASN A 244 -9.35 -0.54 -9.40
CA ASN A 244 -8.09 -1.19 -8.99
C ASN A 244 -8.32 -2.61 -8.45
N VAL A 245 -9.36 -2.81 -7.64
CA VAL A 245 -9.73 -4.15 -7.15
C VAL A 245 -10.16 -5.06 -8.30
N LEU A 246 -11.02 -4.57 -9.19
CA LEU A 246 -11.44 -5.30 -10.38
C LEU A 246 -10.27 -5.68 -11.28
N PHE A 247 -9.31 -4.76 -11.49
CA PHE A 247 -8.10 -5.01 -12.26
C PHE A 247 -7.30 -6.18 -11.68
N ASN A 248 -7.09 -6.21 -10.37
CA ASN A 248 -6.37 -7.31 -9.71
C ASN A 248 -7.17 -8.61 -9.75
N LEU A 249 -8.49 -8.56 -9.55
CA LEU A 249 -9.34 -9.75 -9.63
C LEU A 249 -9.32 -10.37 -11.02
N VAL A 250 -9.53 -9.56 -12.07
CA VAL A 250 -9.53 -10.03 -13.45
C VAL A 250 -8.14 -10.51 -13.85
N GLY A 251 -7.09 -9.73 -13.55
CA GLY A 251 -5.71 -10.11 -13.84
C GLY A 251 -5.19 -11.31 -13.03
N GLY A 252 -5.84 -11.65 -11.91
CA GLY A 252 -5.51 -12.82 -11.12
C GLY A 252 -6.23 -14.10 -11.54
N VAL A 253 -7.34 -13.98 -12.27
CA VAL A 253 -8.19 -15.10 -12.72
C VAL A 253 -7.84 -15.55 -14.15
N ILE A 254 -7.37 -14.64 -15.00
CA ILE A 254 -6.93 -14.90 -16.40
C ILE A 254 -5.46 -15.31 -16.40
#